data_AF-A0A653CR57-F1
#
_entry.id   AF-A0A653CR57-F1
#
_cell.length_a   1.000
_cell.length_b   1.000
_cell.length_c   1.000
_cell.angle_alpha   90.00
_cell.angle_beta   90.00
_cell.angle_gamma   90.00
#
_symmetry.space_group_name_H-M   'P 1'
#
loop_
_entity.id
_entity.type
_entity.pdbx_description
1 polymer ?
#
loop_
_entity_poly.entity_id
_entity_poly.type
_entity_poly.pdbx_seq_one_letter_code
_entity_poly.pdbx_strand_id
1 'polypeptide(L)'
;MPYYPDIEFCIKLADYIGYHPFKGYTLVQVLRYGISWALLTFPPILTIVKLSQDNEKKSVLKIIGVSLNITMYLHGLFRNSVLFFGRKEMKAVIEATKNFWDLENYDVIVRKTKRERQTYTFIIFLFILTGCVKRHLNVRATGLYFPPWAPKHLLVLIQDMASEWDLLTFIASDIFFRTLVIQMNMQLRMLNDRLLKVYDVDEDDEKMIQQKLKECVEHYVVLIR
;
A
#
# COMPACT_ATOMS: atom_id res chain seq x y z
N MET A 1 -19.35 12.92 3.16
CA MET A 1 -19.08 11.67 3.91
C MET A 1 -17.99 11.82 4.98
N PRO A 2 -18.16 11.26 6.19
CA PRO A 2 -17.05 11.09 7.11
C PRO A 2 -15.98 10.17 6.47
N TYR A 3 -14.72 10.53 6.68
CA TYR A 3 -13.54 9.81 6.19
C TYR A 3 -13.71 8.30 6.38
N TYR A 4 -13.54 7.53 5.30
CA TYR A 4 -13.55 6.08 5.41
C TYR A 4 -12.43 5.63 6.35
N PRO A 5 -12.72 4.87 7.43
CA PRO A 5 -11.74 4.60 8.49
C PRO A 5 -10.45 3.92 8.01
N ASP A 6 -10.53 3.15 6.92
CA ASP A 6 -9.35 2.53 6.32
C ASP A 6 -8.44 3.55 5.61
N ILE A 7 -9.01 4.57 4.96
CA ILE A 7 -8.22 5.67 4.35
C ILE A 7 -7.50 6.44 5.47
N GLU A 8 -8.18 6.74 6.57
CA GLU A 8 -7.56 7.41 7.72
C GLU A 8 -6.44 6.56 8.34
N PHE A 9 -6.65 5.25 8.47
CA PHE A 9 -5.62 4.32 8.90
C PHE A 9 -4.39 4.35 7.99
N CYS A 10 -4.59 4.31 6.67
CA CYS A 10 -3.52 4.41 5.69
C CYS A 10 -2.80 5.76 5.76
N ILE A 11 -3.52 6.87 5.95
CA ILE A 11 -2.91 8.21 6.11
C ILE A 11 -2.04 8.28 7.36
N LYS A 12 -2.47 7.66 8.48
CA LYS A 12 -1.66 7.60 9.72
C LYS A 12 -0.38 6.80 9.50
N LEU A 13 -0.45 5.66 8.81
CA LEU A 13 0.74 4.88 8.44
C LEU A 13 1.65 5.64 7.46
N ALA A 14 1.06 6.32 6.48
CA ALA A 14 1.77 7.16 5.52
C ALA A 14 2.55 8.29 6.21
N ASP A 15 2.00 8.86 7.30
CA ASP A 15 2.72 9.81 8.14
C ASP A 15 3.97 9.20 8.71
N TYR A 16 3.84 8.03 9.32
CA TYR A 16 4.95 7.34 9.97
C TYR A 16 6.09 7.00 9.01
N ILE A 17 5.76 6.57 7.78
CA ILE A 17 6.73 6.16 6.76
C ILE A 17 7.27 7.37 5.98
N GLY A 18 6.58 8.51 6.01
CA GLY A 18 7.08 9.78 5.47
C GLY A 18 6.47 10.25 4.16
N TYR A 19 5.30 9.73 3.75
CA TYR A 19 4.61 10.13 2.51
C TYR A 19 3.17 10.63 2.73
N HIS A 20 2.86 11.19 3.91
CA HIS A 20 1.51 11.72 4.20
C HIS A 20 1.01 12.70 3.12
N PRO A 21 -0.14 12.43 2.46
CA PRO A 21 -0.54 13.13 1.25
C PRO A 21 -0.92 14.62 1.46
N PHE A 22 -1.41 14.98 2.65
CA PHE A 22 -1.82 16.36 2.95
C PHE A 22 -0.71 17.23 3.55
N LYS A 23 0.40 16.63 4.01
CA LYS A 23 1.53 17.39 4.53
C LYS A 23 2.45 17.60 3.32
N GLY A 24 2.80 18.84 3.00
CA GLY A 24 3.73 19.17 1.91
C GLY A 24 5.11 18.53 2.11
N TYR A 25 6.14 18.88 1.33
CA TYR A 25 7.51 18.37 1.52
C TYR A 25 8.10 18.90 2.82
N THR A 26 7.74 18.31 3.96
CA THR A 26 8.31 18.65 5.25
C THR A 26 9.68 17.99 5.37
N LEU A 27 10.61 18.63 6.07
CA LEU A 27 11.95 18.09 6.31
C LEU A 27 11.89 16.68 6.90
N VAL A 28 10.97 16.45 7.85
CA VAL A 28 10.76 15.15 8.51
C VAL A 28 10.38 14.05 7.51
N GLN A 29 9.50 14.35 6.56
CA GLN A 29 9.11 13.39 5.51
C GLN A 29 10.28 13.05 4.58
N VAL A 30 11.04 14.07 4.16
CA VAL A 30 12.22 13.86 3.31
C VAL A 30 13.26 13.01 4.05
N LEU A 31 13.47 13.26 5.35
CA LEU A 31 14.37 12.45 6.18
C LEU A 31 13.89 10.99 6.31
N ARG A 32 12.60 10.77 6.59
CA ARG A 32 12.02 9.42 6.66
C ARG A 32 12.12 8.67 5.33
N TYR A 33 11.90 9.37 4.22
CA TYR A 33 12.11 8.83 2.89
C TYR A 33 13.58 8.46 2.64
N GLY A 34 14.53 9.31 3.05
CA GLY A 34 15.96 9.03 2.99
C GLY A 34 16.37 7.80 3.83
N ILE A 35 15.81 7.66 5.04
CA ILE A 35 15.99 6.47 5.89
C ILE A 35 15.45 5.23 5.18
N SER A 36 14.29 5.32 4.55
CA SER A 36 13.70 4.22 3.78
C SER A 36 14.64 3.76 2.66
N TRP A 37 15.21 4.72 1.93
CA TRP A 37 16.17 4.44 0.86
C TRP A 37 17.43 3.75 1.38
N ALA A 38 17.98 4.24 2.50
CA ALA A 38 19.14 3.63 3.12
C ALA A 38 18.86 2.19 3.60
N LEU A 39 17.74 1.97 4.28
CA LEU A 39 17.36 0.66 4.83
C LEU A 39 17.02 -0.35 3.74
N LEU A 40 16.25 0.02 2.72
CA LEU A 40 15.75 -0.92 1.71
C LEU A 40 16.80 -1.25 0.64
N THR A 41 17.77 -0.37 0.37
CA THR A 41 18.87 -0.68 -0.58
C THR A 41 19.97 -1.54 0.06
N PHE A 42 20.09 -1.51 1.39
CA PHE A 42 21.17 -2.17 2.11
C PHE A 42 21.18 -3.71 1.93
N PRO A 43 20.08 -4.46 2.15
CA PRO A 43 20.08 -5.91 1.95
C PRO A 43 20.36 -6.35 0.51
N PRO A 44 19.77 -5.74 -0.55
CA PRO A 44 20.14 -6.03 -1.93
C PRO A 44 21.63 -5.85 -2.22
N ILE A 45 22.24 -4.75 -1.75
CA ILE A 45 23.67 -4.49 -1.95
C ILE A 45 24.51 -5.60 -1.29
N LEU A 46 24.21 -5.97 -0.05
CA LEU A 46 24.92 -7.05 0.64
C LEU A 46 24.74 -8.41 -0.05
N THR A 47 23.56 -8.69 -0.60
CA THR A 47 23.34 -9.90 -1.41
C THR A 47 24.17 -9.87 -2.70
N ILE A 48 24.23 -8.74 -3.40
CA ILE A 48 25.04 -8.60 -4.62
C ILE A 48 26.53 -8.76 -4.31
N VAL A 49 27.02 -8.14 -3.22
CA VAL A 49 28.41 -8.29 -2.79
C VAL A 49 28.72 -9.76 -2.48
N LYS A 50 27.83 -10.47 -1.77
CA LYS A 50 28.00 -11.91 -1.53
C LYS A 50 28.12 -12.69 -2.83
N LEU A 51 27.23 -12.45 -3.79
CA LEU A 51 27.24 -13.10 -5.09
C LEU A 51 28.46 -12.73 -5.95
N SER A 52 29.06 -11.57 -5.72
CA SER A 52 30.27 -11.13 -6.43
C SER A 52 31.56 -11.77 -5.89
N GLN A 53 31.59 -12.08 -4.59
CA GLN A 53 32.75 -12.65 -3.90
C GLN A 53 32.73 -14.18 -3.85
N ASP A 54 31.59 -14.82 -4.10
CA ASP A 54 31.47 -16.27 -4.15
C ASP A 54 32.15 -16.78 -5.45
N ASN A 55 33.40 -17.23 -5.32
CA ASN A 55 34.23 -17.72 -6.43
C ASN A 55 33.79 -19.08 -7.01
N GLU A 56 32.83 -19.74 -6.35
CA GLU A 56 32.26 -20.99 -6.87
C GLU A 56 31.38 -20.74 -8.10
N LYS A 57 31.29 -21.73 -9.01
CA LYS A 57 30.36 -21.69 -10.14
C LYS A 57 28.97 -21.29 -9.62
N LYS A 58 28.48 -20.12 -10.06
CA LYS A 58 27.18 -19.58 -9.68
C LYS A 58 26.07 -20.52 -10.15
N SER A 59 25.71 -21.47 -9.30
CA SER A 59 24.57 -22.34 -9.53
C SER A 59 23.31 -21.47 -9.57
N VAL A 60 22.46 -21.70 -10.57
CA VAL A 60 21.16 -21.05 -10.71
C VAL A 60 20.34 -21.16 -9.41
N LEU A 61 20.47 -22.27 -8.69
CA LEU A 61 19.81 -22.50 -7.39
C LEU A 61 20.28 -21.52 -6.30
N LYS A 62 21.56 -21.15 -6.28
CA LYS A 62 22.08 -20.14 -5.32
C LYS A 62 21.50 -18.75 -5.63
N ILE A 63 21.39 -18.39 -6.91
CA ILE A 63 20.81 -17.11 -7.34
C ILE A 63 19.32 -17.07 -6.99
N ILE A 64 18.57 -18.14 -7.29
CA ILE A 64 17.15 -18.25 -6.91
C ILE A 64 16.99 -18.17 -5.40
N GLY A 65 17.87 -18.82 -4.63
CA GLY A 65 17.82 -18.82 -3.16
C GLY A 65 17.98 -17.45 -2.52
N VAL A 66 18.58 -16.47 -3.21
CA VAL A 66 18.77 -15.10 -2.71
C VAL A 66 17.98 -14.05 -3.48
N SER A 67 17.28 -14.42 -4.56
CA SER A 67 16.55 -13.49 -5.42
C SER A 67 15.47 -12.73 -4.67
N LEU A 68 14.85 -13.36 -3.67
CA LEU A 68 13.85 -12.74 -2.79
C LEU A 68 14.40 -11.51 -2.04
N ASN A 69 15.69 -11.52 -1.64
CA ASN A 69 16.32 -10.36 -1.01
C ASN A 69 16.53 -9.20 -1.99
N ILE A 70 16.46 -9.45 -3.29
CA ILE A 70 16.57 -8.40 -4.30
C ILE A 70 15.17 -7.92 -4.65
N THR A 71 14.28 -8.84 -5.03
CA THR A 71 12.95 -8.50 -5.55
C THR A 71 12.06 -7.86 -4.49
N MET A 72 12.04 -8.38 -3.26
CA MET A 72 11.18 -7.85 -2.18
C MET A 72 11.56 -6.41 -1.83
N TYR A 73 12.82 -6.16 -1.50
CA TYR A 73 13.26 -4.83 -1.07
C TYR A 73 13.28 -3.80 -2.21
N LEU A 74 13.60 -4.21 -3.45
CA LEU A 74 13.45 -3.31 -4.60
C LEU A 74 11.99 -2.97 -4.88
N HIS A 75 11.07 -3.93 -4.71
CA HIS A 75 9.64 -3.64 -4.82
C HIS A 75 9.18 -2.65 -3.74
N GLY A 76 9.61 -2.86 -2.50
CA GLY A 76 9.39 -1.92 -1.39
C GLY A 76 9.92 -0.52 -1.68
N LEU A 77 11.15 -0.42 -2.19
CA LEU A 77 11.79 0.84 -2.56
C LEU A 77 11.03 1.57 -3.66
N PHE A 78 10.68 0.86 -4.74
CA PHE A 78 9.95 1.44 -5.87
C PHE A 78 8.58 1.92 -5.43
N ARG A 79 7.85 1.10 -4.68
CA ARG A 79 6.53 1.42 -4.14
C ARG A 79 6.57 2.65 -3.22
N ASN A 80 7.50 2.70 -2.28
CA ASN A 80 7.66 3.85 -1.39
C ASN A 80 7.97 5.13 -2.19
N SER A 81 8.80 5.02 -3.24
CA SER A 81 9.12 6.14 -4.14
C SER A 81 7.88 6.62 -4.89
N VAL A 82 7.09 5.70 -5.46
CA VAL A 82 5.83 6.03 -6.14
C VAL A 82 4.87 6.75 -5.19
N LEU A 83 4.71 6.31 -3.95
CA LEU A 83 3.83 6.94 -2.98
C LEU A 83 4.35 8.32 -2.51
N PHE A 84 5.66 8.44 -2.32
CA PHE A 84 6.28 9.69 -1.89
C PHE A 84 6.16 10.79 -2.95
N PHE A 85 6.44 10.48 -4.21
CA PHE A 85 6.32 11.43 -5.31
C PHE A 85 4.88 11.62 -5.79
N GLY A 86 4.08 10.53 -5.80
CA GLY A 86 2.67 10.50 -6.21
C GLY A 86 1.69 11.03 -5.16
N ARG A 87 2.16 11.73 -4.13
CA ARG A 87 1.33 12.13 -3.00
C ARG A 87 0.27 13.19 -3.37
N LYS A 88 0.52 13.98 -4.42
CA LYS A 88 -0.44 14.99 -4.90
C LYS A 88 -1.65 14.30 -5.54
N GLU A 89 -1.38 13.23 -6.28
CA GLU A 89 -2.34 12.35 -6.92
C GLU A 89 -3.12 11.59 -5.85
N MET A 90 -2.44 11.03 -4.84
CA MET A 90 -3.11 10.44 -3.67
C MET A 90 -4.05 11.44 -2.99
N LYS A 91 -3.59 12.68 -2.76
CA LYS A 91 -4.42 13.74 -2.18
C LYS A 91 -5.64 14.02 -3.05
N ALA A 92 -5.46 14.19 -4.36
CA ALA A 92 -6.53 14.47 -5.30
C ALA A 92 -7.58 13.35 -5.30
N VAL A 93 -7.16 12.09 -5.31
CA VAL A 93 -8.07 10.94 -5.26
C VAL A 93 -8.83 10.91 -3.92
N ILE A 94 -8.15 11.13 -2.79
CA ILE A 94 -8.83 11.19 -1.48
C ILE A 94 -9.85 12.35 -1.46
N GLU A 95 -9.51 13.50 -2.03
CA GLU A 95 -10.43 14.64 -2.11
C GLU A 95 -11.62 14.35 -3.02
N ALA A 96 -11.42 13.66 -4.15
CA ALA A 96 -12.51 13.21 -5.03
C ALA A 96 -13.50 12.29 -4.30
N THR A 97 -13.00 11.38 -3.44
CA THR A 97 -13.88 10.49 -2.66
C THR A 97 -14.83 11.23 -1.71
N LYS A 98 -14.58 12.50 -1.37
CA LYS A 98 -15.47 13.30 -0.52
C LYS A 98 -16.78 13.69 -1.23
N ASN A 99 -16.78 13.68 -2.57
CA ASN A 99 -17.93 13.99 -3.41
C ASN A 99 -18.76 12.75 -3.79
N PHE A 100 -18.39 11.58 -3.24
CA PHE A 100 -19.16 10.35 -3.44
C PHE A 100 -20.52 10.41 -2.75
N TRP A 101 -21.51 9.77 -3.35
CA TRP A 101 -22.84 9.66 -2.77
C TRP A 101 -22.82 8.82 -1.50
N ASP A 102 -23.68 9.19 -0.55
CA ASP A 102 -23.85 8.49 0.73
C ASP A 102 -24.22 7.01 0.52
N LEU A 103 -23.46 6.13 1.15
CA LEU A 103 -23.60 4.68 1.02
C LEU A 103 -24.77 4.18 1.87
N GLU A 104 -25.76 3.55 1.23
CA GLU A 104 -26.96 3.02 1.91
C GLU A 104 -26.62 1.97 2.99
N ASN A 105 -25.51 1.23 2.84
CA ASN A 105 -25.08 0.18 3.77
C ASN A 105 -23.72 0.47 4.44
N TYR A 106 -23.42 1.75 4.69
CA TYR A 106 -22.12 2.20 5.18
C TYR A 106 -21.58 1.39 6.38
N ASP A 107 -22.36 1.24 7.44
CA ASP A 107 -21.91 0.59 8.67
C ASP A 107 -21.53 -0.88 8.48
N VAL A 108 -22.29 -1.60 7.67
CA VAL A 108 -22.03 -3.01 7.35
C VAL A 108 -20.72 -3.14 6.58
N ILE A 109 -20.53 -2.26 5.60
CA ILE A 109 -19.33 -2.22 4.75
C ILE A 109 -18.08 -1.88 5.57
N VAL A 110 -18.15 -0.86 6.42
CA VAL A 110 -17.03 -0.45 7.29
C VAL A 110 -16.66 -1.59 8.24
N ARG A 111 -17.64 -2.27 8.84
CA ARG A 111 -17.37 -3.38 9.78
C ARG A 111 -16.70 -4.55 9.07
N LYS A 112 -17.15 -4.89 7.86
CA LYS A 112 -16.55 -5.94 7.02
C LYS A 112 -15.12 -5.60 6.62
N THR A 113 -14.91 -4.41 6.07
CA THR A 113 -13.58 -3.99 5.58
C THR A 113 -12.58 -3.82 6.72
N LYS A 114 -13.00 -3.37 7.91
CA LYS A 114 -12.18 -3.35 9.12
C LYS A 114 -11.70 -4.75 9.52
N ARG A 115 -12.59 -5.76 9.47
CA ARG A 115 -12.20 -7.16 9.76
C ARG A 115 -11.19 -7.67 8.73
N GLU A 116 -11.46 -7.44 7.45
CA GLU A 116 -10.56 -7.83 6.36
C GLU A 116 -9.18 -7.14 6.49
N ARG A 117 -9.16 -5.86 6.87
CA ARG A 117 -7.93 -5.10 7.16
C ARG A 117 -7.13 -5.74 8.29
N GLN A 118 -7.78 -6.07 9.41
CA GLN A 118 -7.13 -6.71 10.55
C GLN A 118 -6.56 -8.07 10.18
N THR A 119 -7.34 -8.91 9.48
CA THR A 119 -6.89 -10.22 9.01
C THR A 119 -5.68 -10.10 8.08
N TYR A 120 -5.75 -9.23 7.07
CA TYR A 120 -4.66 -9.00 6.12
C TYR A 120 -3.38 -8.51 6.84
N THR A 121 -3.51 -7.50 7.70
CA THR A 121 -2.38 -6.95 8.47
C THR A 121 -1.74 -8.04 9.34
N PHE A 122 -2.56 -8.86 10.02
CA PHE A 122 -2.09 -9.95 10.85
C PHE A 122 -1.35 -11.04 10.06
N ILE A 123 -1.90 -11.44 8.91
CA ILE A 123 -1.28 -12.46 8.04
C ILE A 123 0.10 -11.97 7.55
N ILE A 124 0.20 -10.74 7.05
CA ILE A 124 1.49 -10.23 6.56
C ILE A 124 2.47 -10.02 7.72
N PHE A 125 2.00 -9.51 8.87
CA PHE A 125 2.84 -9.41 10.06
C PHE A 125 3.43 -10.77 10.46
N LEU A 126 2.60 -11.82 10.52
CA LEU A 126 3.08 -13.18 10.80
C LEU A 126 4.09 -13.65 9.75
N PHE A 127 3.81 -13.40 8.46
CA PHE A 127 4.72 -13.77 7.38
C PHE A 127 6.11 -13.11 7.56
N ILE A 128 6.16 -11.80 7.79
CA ILE A 128 7.42 -11.08 8.03
C ILE A 128 8.10 -11.56 9.31
N LEU A 129 7.36 -11.73 10.40
CA LEU A 129 7.88 -12.23 11.67
C LEU A 129 8.53 -13.60 11.53
N THR A 130 7.93 -14.52 10.76
CA THR A 130 8.55 -15.83 10.49
C THR A 130 9.87 -15.68 9.73
N GLY A 131 9.94 -14.72 8.81
CA GLY A 131 11.18 -14.33 8.14
C GLY A 131 12.24 -13.84 9.13
N CYS A 132 11.90 -12.90 10.01
CA CYS A 132 12.79 -12.39 11.07
C CYS A 132 13.31 -13.52 11.96
N VAL A 133 12.42 -14.35 12.51
CA VAL A 133 12.79 -15.48 13.38
C VAL A 133 13.72 -16.46 12.66
N LYS A 134 13.41 -16.82 11.41
CA LYS A 134 14.26 -17.71 10.61
C LYS A 134 15.67 -17.16 10.40
N ARG A 135 15.81 -15.84 10.21
CA ARG A 135 17.13 -15.20 10.07
C ARG A 135 17.96 -15.30 11.33
N HIS A 136 17.36 -15.12 12.51
CA HIS A 136 18.06 -15.26 13.80
C HIS A 136 18.45 -16.69 14.12
N LEU A 137 17.60 -17.67 13.79
CA LEU A 137 17.91 -19.09 13.98
C LEU A 137 18.98 -19.61 13.01
N ASN A 138 19.03 -19.07 11.79
CA ASN A 138 19.99 -19.50 10.78
C ASN A 138 20.57 -18.32 9.99
N VAL A 139 21.50 -17.60 10.64
CA VAL A 139 22.16 -16.41 10.08
C VAL A 139 22.86 -16.70 8.75
N ARG A 140 23.37 -17.91 8.53
CA ARG A 140 24.07 -18.28 7.29
C ARG A 140 23.12 -18.40 6.09
N ALA A 141 21.87 -18.80 6.33
CA ALA A 141 20.83 -18.95 5.31
C ALA A 141 20.19 -17.63 4.86
N THR A 142 20.58 -16.50 5.45
CA THR A 142 20.07 -15.15 5.09
C THR A 142 20.40 -14.73 3.67
N GLY A 143 21.39 -15.33 3.02
CA GLY A 143 21.82 -14.91 1.69
C GLY A 143 22.57 -13.57 1.66
N LEU A 144 22.93 -13.01 2.82
CA LEU A 144 23.68 -11.75 2.93
C LEU A 144 25.19 -11.96 3.06
N TYR A 145 25.94 -10.97 2.61
CA TYR A 145 27.34 -10.79 2.95
C TYR A 145 27.46 -10.25 4.38
N PHE A 146 28.36 -10.84 5.16
CA PHE A 146 28.67 -10.38 6.52
C PHE A 146 30.12 -9.91 6.54
N PRO A 147 30.38 -8.58 6.52
CA PRO A 147 31.73 -8.07 6.66
C PRO A 147 32.39 -8.54 7.97
N PRO A 148 33.69 -8.85 7.96
CA PRO A 148 34.41 -9.34 9.14
C PRO A 148 34.50 -8.30 10.26
N TRP A 149 34.39 -7.01 9.92
CA TRP A 149 34.47 -5.90 10.88
C TRP A 149 33.15 -5.60 11.60
N ALA A 150 32.01 -6.15 11.14
CA ALA A 150 30.70 -5.86 11.73
C ALA A 150 30.12 -7.07 12.48
N PRO A 151 29.50 -6.86 13.66
CA PRO A 151 28.78 -7.93 14.35
C PRO A 151 27.61 -8.45 13.50
N LYS A 152 27.55 -9.78 13.30
CA LYS A 152 26.53 -10.40 12.44
C LYS A 152 25.10 -10.11 12.90
N HIS A 153 24.86 -10.16 14.22
CA HIS A 153 23.54 -9.88 14.79
C HIS A 153 23.08 -8.43 14.60
N LEU A 154 24.02 -7.48 14.53
CA LEU A 154 23.68 -6.08 14.21
C LEU A 154 23.17 -5.96 12.77
N LEU A 155 23.80 -6.66 11.83
CA LEU A 155 23.37 -6.68 10.43
C LEU A 155 22.01 -7.35 10.24
N VAL A 156 21.75 -8.44 10.96
CA VAL A 156 20.43 -9.07 10.97
C VAL A 156 19.37 -8.13 11.55
N LEU A 157 19.69 -7.39 12.63
CA LEU A 157 18.77 -6.41 13.20
C LEU A 157 18.44 -5.28 12.21
N ILE A 158 19.43 -4.77 11.48
CA ILE A 158 19.19 -3.77 10.42
C ILE A 158 18.28 -4.34 9.33
N GLN A 159 18.46 -5.62 8.95
CA GLN A 159 17.58 -6.28 7.99
C GLN A 159 16.16 -6.46 8.51
N ASP A 160 15.98 -6.74 9.81
CA ASP A 160 14.66 -6.80 10.43
C ASP A 160 13.99 -5.43 10.40
N MET A 161 14.72 -4.36 10.75
CA MET A 161 14.21 -2.98 10.63
C MET A 161 13.80 -2.66 9.19
N ALA A 162 14.59 -3.06 8.19
CA ALA A 162 14.24 -2.89 6.78
C ALA A 162 12.99 -3.68 6.38
N SER A 163 12.83 -4.92 6.88
CA SER A 163 11.65 -5.76 6.61
C SER A 163 10.38 -5.18 7.24
N GLU A 164 10.48 -4.66 8.47
CA GLU A 164 9.37 -3.99 9.15
C GLU A 164 9.00 -2.67 8.45
N TRP A 165 10.01 -1.93 7.97
CA TRP A 165 9.76 -0.70 7.21
C TRP A 165 9.02 -0.98 5.89
N ASP A 166 9.42 -2.04 5.20
CA ASP A 166 8.76 -2.52 3.99
C ASP A 166 7.33 -2.99 4.28
N LEU A 167 7.14 -3.76 5.36
CA LEU A 167 5.83 -4.23 5.83
C LEU A 167 4.83 -3.08 6.01
N LEU A 168 5.23 -2.01 6.69
CA LEU A 168 4.37 -0.85 6.90
C LEU A 168 3.97 -0.19 5.57
N THR A 169 4.90 -0.15 4.62
CA THR A 169 4.65 0.38 3.27
C THR A 169 3.64 -0.47 2.52
N PHE A 170 3.79 -1.80 2.53
CA PHE A 170 2.86 -2.74 1.92
C PHE A 170 1.46 -2.61 2.49
N ILE A 171 1.34 -2.63 3.82
CA ILE A 171 0.05 -2.54 4.51
C ILE A 171 -0.66 -1.25 4.15
N ALA A 172 0.03 -0.12 4.30
CA ALA A 172 -0.54 1.18 4.03
C ALA A 172 -1.01 1.32 2.57
N SER A 173 -0.21 0.90 1.60
CA SER A 173 -0.56 1.03 0.18
C SER A 173 -1.65 0.06 -0.26
N ASP A 174 -1.56 -1.21 0.12
CA ASP A 174 -2.51 -2.23 -0.36
C ASP A 174 -3.90 -1.98 0.19
N ILE A 175 -4.00 -1.62 1.48
CA ILE A 175 -5.27 -1.22 2.07
C ILE A 175 -5.79 0.04 1.39
N PHE A 176 -4.93 1.03 1.12
CA PHE A 176 -5.34 2.27 0.46
C PHE A 176 -5.94 2.00 -0.93
N PHE A 177 -5.22 1.31 -1.81
CA PHE A 177 -5.70 0.98 -3.14
C PHE A 177 -6.94 0.09 -3.11
N ARG A 178 -6.96 -0.94 -2.24
CA ARG A 178 -8.13 -1.80 -2.08
C ARG A 178 -9.35 -1.00 -1.65
N THR A 179 -9.21 -0.09 -0.68
CA THR A 179 -10.32 0.74 -0.21
C THR A 179 -10.84 1.66 -1.31
N LEU A 180 -9.96 2.28 -2.08
CA LEU A 180 -10.37 3.10 -3.23
C LEU A 180 -11.14 2.27 -4.27
N VAL A 181 -10.66 1.09 -4.61
CA VAL A 181 -11.32 0.17 -5.55
C VAL A 181 -12.70 -0.27 -5.01
N ILE A 182 -12.81 -0.58 -3.72
CA ILE A 182 -14.09 -0.94 -3.09
C ILE A 182 -15.07 0.23 -3.18
N GLN A 183 -14.65 1.45 -2.83
CA GLN A 183 -15.50 2.63 -2.90
C GLN A 183 -15.96 2.91 -4.33
N MET A 184 -15.03 2.91 -5.29
CA MET A 184 -15.33 3.12 -6.71
C MET A 184 -16.35 2.09 -7.22
N ASN A 185 -16.16 0.81 -6.89
CA ASN A 185 -17.12 -0.24 -7.26
C ASN A 185 -18.50 -0.02 -6.65
N MET A 186 -18.57 0.48 -5.41
CA MET A 186 -19.85 0.77 -4.77
C MET A 186 -20.56 1.95 -5.42
N GLN A 187 -19.83 3.03 -5.72
CA GLN A 187 -20.39 4.19 -6.41
C GLN A 187 -20.89 3.82 -7.81
N LEU A 188 -20.14 3.01 -8.57
CA LEU A 188 -20.57 2.52 -9.89
C LEU A 188 -21.83 1.64 -9.81
N ARG A 189 -21.95 0.78 -8.79
CA ARG A 189 -23.16 -0.03 -8.58
C ARG A 189 -24.36 0.85 -8.27
N MET A 190 -24.19 1.82 -7.36
CA MET A 190 -25.26 2.77 -7.02
C MET A 190 -25.68 3.61 -8.23
N LEU A 191 -24.73 4.04 -9.06
CA LEU A 191 -25.00 4.74 -10.32
C LEU A 191 -25.82 3.87 -11.27
N ASN A 192 -25.43 2.60 -11.44
CA ASN A 192 -26.17 1.66 -12.28
C ASN A 192 -27.60 1.43 -11.75
N ASP A 193 -27.76 1.21 -10.44
CA ASP A 193 -29.06 0.99 -9.81
C ASP A 193 -29.96 2.23 -9.95
N ARG A 194 -29.40 3.44 -9.80
CA ARG A 194 -30.15 4.68 -10.00
C ARG A 194 -30.52 4.90 -11.47
N LEU A 195 -29.62 4.61 -12.40
CA LEU A 195 -29.91 4.68 -13.84
C LEU A 195 -31.03 3.72 -14.23
N LEU A 196 -30.99 2.47 -13.76
CA LEU A 196 -32.07 1.51 -13.99
C LEU A 196 -33.42 2.03 -13.46
N LYS A 197 -33.43 2.64 -12.27
CA LYS A 197 -34.61 3.31 -11.71
C LYS A 197 -35.04 4.58 -12.45
N VAL A 198 -34.25 5.13 -13.38
CA VAL A 198 -34.74 6.21 -14.26
C VAL A 198 -35.58 5.63 -15.39
N TYR A 199 -35.26 4.42 -15.86
CA TYR A 199 -35.95 3.75 -16.96
C TYR A 199 -37.16 2.90 -16.50
N ASP A 200 -37.18 2.45 -15.25
CA ASP A 200 -38.20 1.54 -14.71
C ASP A 200 -39.44 2.27 -14.12
N VAL A 201 -39.63 3.53 -14.50
CA VAL A 201 -40.65 4.37 -13.89
C VAL A 201 -41.65 4.82 -14.94
N ASP A 202 -42.90 4.39 -14.79
CA ASP A 202 -44.11 4.93 -15.44
C ASP A 202 -44.41 6.37 -14.91
N GLU A 203 -43.42 7.24 -14.79
CA GLU A 203 -43.59 8.63 -14.33
C GLU A 203 -43.73 9.53 -15.57
N ASP A 204 -44.93 10.05 -15.80
CA ASP A 204 -45.25 11.03 -16.86
C ASP A 204 -44.55 12.41 -16.68
N ASP A 205 -43.74 12.60 -15.62
CA ASP A 205 -43.05 13.86 -15.35
C ASP A 205 -41.63 13.87 -15.92
N GLU A 206 -41.55 14.24 -17.20
CA GLU A 206 -40.30 14.39 -17.97
C GLU A 206 -39.25 15.25 -17.24
N LYS A 207 -39.66 16.27 -16.48
CA LYS A 207 -38.71 17.16 -15.78
C LYS A 207 -37.96 16.44 -14.68
N MET A 208 -38.63 15.57 -13.94
CA MET A 208 -38.00 14.85 -12.85
C MET A 208 -37.15 13.66 -13.38
N ILE A 209 -37.50 13.06 -14.52
CA ILE A 209 -36.60 12.14 -15.26
C ILE A 209 -35.31 12.87 -15.66
N GLN A 210 -35.42 14.04 -16.29
CA GLN A 210 -34.26 14.85 -16.69
C GLN A 210 -33.38 15.23 -15.50
N GLN A 211 -33.98 15.57 -14.36
CA GLN A 211 -33.25 15.88 -13.14
C GLN A 211 -32.50 14.66 -12.59
N LYS A 212 -33.16 13.50 -12.45
CA LYS A 212 -32.53 12.24 -11.99
C LYS A 212 -31.38 11.81 -12.91
N LEU A 213 -31.56 11.95 -14.23
CA LEU A 213 -30.51 11.65 -15.21
C LEU A 213 -29.33 12.64 -15.08
N LYS A 214 -29.61 13.93 -14.91
CA LYS A 214 -28.58 14.95 -14.71
C LYS A 214 -27.73 14.65 -13.47
N GLU A 215 -28.36 14.28 -12.35
CA GLU A 215 -27.63 13.87 -11.13
C GLU A 215 -26.72 12.67 -11.39
N CYS A 216 -27.18 11.67 -12.16
CA CYS A 216 -26.37 10.51 -12.53
C CYS A 216 -25.17 10.90 -13.41
N VAL A 217 -25.37 11.80 -14.38
CA VAL A 217 -24.29 12.29 -15.25
C VAL A 217 -23.27 13.10 -14.45
N GLU A 218 -23.72 14.00 -13.58
CA GLU A 218 -22.83 14.79 -12.71
C GLU A 218 -21.99 13.89 -11.81
N HIS A 219 -22.61 12.85 -11.24
CA HIS A 219 -21.89 11.88 -10.43
C HIS A 219 -20.91 11.03 -11.25
N TYR A 220 -21.29 10.58 -12.45
CA TYR A 220 -20.38 9.86 -13.35
C TYR A 220 -19.14 10.71 -13.70
N VAL A 221 -19.31 12.02 -13.93
CA VAL A 221 -18.20 12.96 -14.16
C VAL A 221 -17.26 13.01 -12.96
N VAL A 222 -17.77 12.96 -11.72
CA VAL A 222 -16.94 12.87 -10.51
C VAL A 222 -16.14 11.57 -10.47
N LEU A 223 -16.70 10.45 -10.95
CA LEU A 223 -16.04 9.14 -10.91
C LEU A 223 -14.92 8.98 -11.96
N ILE A 224 -15.04 9.62 -13.12
CA ILE A 224 -14.05 9.46 -14.22
C ILE A 224 -12.93 10.52 -14.21
N ARG A 225 -12.99 11.50 -13.32
CA ARG A 225 -12.08 12.64 -13.25
C ARG A 225 -11.05 12.49 -12.13
#